data_AF-A0A433CYF9-F1
#
_entry.id   AF-A0A433CYF9-F1
#
_cell.length_a   1.000
_cell.length_b   1.000
_cell.length_c   1.000
_cell.angle_alpha   90.00
_cell.angle_beta   90.00
_cell.angle_gamma   90.00
#
_symmetry.space_group_name_H-M   'P 1'
#
loop_
_entity.id
_entity.type
_entity.pdbx_description
1 polymer ?
#
loop_
_entity_poly.entity_id
_entity_poly.type
_entity_poly.pdbx_seq_one_letter_code
_entity_poly.pdbx_strand_id
1 'polypeptide(L)'
;MPSVASTTAPISSPITFHNSWLANLKCFGSASVTSETDGTTILNLTGMQQHCTGAAYLDEKMNGLIITFAFRMVVSQNSDADGLAFVLRDDRSDTIGAGGEGLGYSDIRRWNSSKVARYLAHISPIPPSIAVEFDTFNMYE
;
A
#
# COMPACT_ATOMS: atom_id res chain seq x y z
N MET A 1 39.70 -22.85 -20.68
CA MET A 1 38.46 -22.06 -20.58
C MET A 1 37.86 -22.36 -19.20
N PRO A 2 37.86 -21.44 -18.23
CA PRO A 2 37.19 -21.70 -16.96
C PRO A 2 35.67 -21.60 -17.18
N SER A 3 34.92 -22.58 -16.68
CA SER A 3 33.46 -22.61 -16.74
C SER A 3 32.89 -21.51 -15.83
N VAL A 4 32.11 -20.60 -16.40
CA VAL A 4 31.31 -19.65 -15.62
C VAL A 4 30.20 -20.46 -14.94
N ALA A 5 30.30 -20.64 -13.63
CA ALA A 5 29.20 -21.14 -12.83
C ALA A 5 28.09 -20.08 -12.83
N SER A 6 27.01 -20.34 -13.56
CA SER A 6 25.76 -19.58 -13.44
C SER A 6 25.13 -19.92 -12.10
N THR A 7 25.45 -19.16 -11.06
CA THR A 7 24.74 -19.21 -9.79
C THR A 7 23.38 -18.54 -9.99
N THR A 8 22.39 -19.30 -10.45
CA THR A 8 20.99 -18.91 -10.25
C THR A 8 20.79 -18.78 -8.74
N ALA A 9 20.58 -17.56 -8.26
CA ALA A 9 20.21 -17.31 -6.88
C ALA A 9 19.01 -18.20 -6.52
N PRO A 10 18.99 -18.85 -5.35
CA PRO A 10 17.84 -19.64 -4.94
C PRO A 10 16.62 -18.72 -4.93
N ILE A 11 15.58 -19.11 -5.66
CA ILE A 11 14.26 -18.52 -5.58
C ILE A 11 13.86 -18.65 -4.11
N SER A 12 13.83 -17.51 -3.40
CA SER A 12 13.43 -17.48 -1.99
C SER A 12 12.06 -18.14 -1.86
N SER A 13 11.91 -19.01 -0.87
CA SER A 13 10.63 -19.66 -0.55
C SER A 13 9.49 -18.64 -0.55
N PRO A 14 8.28 -19.00 -1.03
CA PRO A 14 7.14 -18.10 -1.00
C PRO A 14 6.96 -17.50 0.40
N ILE A 15 6.92 -16.17 0.49
CA ILE A 15 6.54 -15.51 1.73
C ILE A 15 5.02 -15.49 1.76
N THR A 16 4.44 -16.39 2.53
CA THR A 16 3.02 -16.35 2.87
C THR A 16 2.82 -15.31 3.96
N PHE A 17 1.94 -14.34 3.73
CA PHE A 17 1.56 -13.37 4.75
C PHE A 17 0.76 -14.09 5.84
N HIS A 18 1.32 -14.17 7.05
CA HIS A 18 0.63 -14.69 8.24
C HIS A 18 0.16 -13.52 9.13
N ASN A 19 -0.96 -13.70 9.83
CA ASN A 19 -1.52 -12.69 10.76
C ASN A 19 -0.50 -12.18 11.80
N SER A 20 0.52 -12.98 12.14
CA SER A 20 1.60 -12.60 13.06
C SER A 20 2.45 -11.42 12.59
N TRP A 21 2.44 -11.10 11.29
CA TRP A 21 3.19 -9.96 10.74
C TRP A 21 2.43 -8.64 10.82
N LEU A 22 1.11 -8.66 11.07
CA LEU A 22 0.34 -7.43 11.31
C LEU A 22 0.88 -6.67 12.52
N ALA A 23 1.40 -7.37 13.53
CA ALA A 23 2.07 -6.77 14.68
C ALA A 23 3.38 -6.02 14.34
N ASN A 24 3.98 -6.33 13.19
CA ASN A 24 5.24 -5.74 12.72
C ASN A 24 5.01 -4.67 11.64
N LEU A 25 3.76 -4.38 11.30
CA LEU A 25 3.44 -3.29 10.40
C LEU A 25 3.67 -1.96 11.09
N LYS A 26 4.40 -1.08 10.42
CA LYS A 26 4.49 0.32 10.81
C LYS A 26 3.32 1.06 10.16
N CYS A 27 2.43 1.59 10.99
CA CYS A 27 1.27 2.35 10.54
C CYS A 27 1.60 3.84 10.37
N PHE A 28 0.98 4.45 9.37
CA PHE A 28 1.11 5.85 8.99
C PHE A 28 -0.27 6.47 8.75
N GLY A 29 -0.37 7.79 8.96
CA GLY A 29 -1.63 8.51 8.83
C GLY A 29 -2.67 7.99 9.83
N SER A 30 -3.86 7.66 9.32
CA SER A 30 -4.96 7.12 10.12
C SER A 30 -4.85 5.63 10.44
N ALA A 31 -3.84 4.93 9.92
CA ALA A 31 -3.75 3.48 10.05
C ALA A 31 -3.45 3.07 11.50
N SER A 32 -4.04 1.94 11.92
CA SER A 32 -3.81 1.33 13.24
C SER A 32 -4.01 -0.17 13.19
N VAL A 33 -3.37 -0.88 14.13
CA VAL A 33 -3.57 -2.33 14.31
C VAL A 33 -4.29 -2.55 15.62
N THR A 34 -5.41 -3.27 15.58
CA THR A 34 -6.18 -3.66 16.77
C THR A 34 -6.19 -5.17 16.92
N SER A 35 -6.20 -5.62 18.17
CA SER A 35 -6.43 -7.03 18.51
C SER A 35 -7.84 -7.18 19.04
N GLU A 36 -8.61 -8.08 18.45
CA GLU A 36 -9.93 -8.46 18.90
C GLU A 36 -9.85 -9.45 20.07
N THR A 37 -10.97 -9.61 20.77
CA THR A 37 -11.07 -10.48 21.96
C THR A 37 -10.79 -11.96 21.62
N ASP A 38 -11.02 -12.38 20.38
CA ASP A 38 -10.76 -13.73 19.88
C ASP A 38 -9.30 -13.95 19.43
N GLY A 39 -8.44 -12.93 19.59
CA GLY A 39 -7.05 -12.97 19.15
C GLY A 39 -6.84 -12.63 17.67
N THR A 40 -7.90 -12.28 16.93
CA THR A 40 -7.79 -11.78 15.56
C THR A 40 -7.11 -10.41 15.58
N THR A 41 -6.10 -10.23 14.73
CA THR A 41 -5.49 -8.93 14.51
C THR A 41 -6.10 -8.28 13.27
N ILE A 42 -6.59 -7.04 13.41
CA ILE A 42 -7.21 -6.25 12.35
C ILE A 42 -6.31 -5.06 12.05
N LEU A 43 -5.96 -4.88 10.78
CA LEU A 43 -5.39 -3.64 10.27
C LEU A 43 -6.54 -2.71 9.84
N ASN A 44 -6.70 -1.60 10.56
CA ASN A 44 -7.63 -0.53 10.21
C ASN A 44 -6.83 0.53 9.44
N LEU A 45 -7.08 0.69 8.14
CA LEU A 45 -6.41 1.72 7.33
C LEU A 45 -7.02 3.11 7.57
N THR A 46 -8.35 3.18 7.62
CA THR A 46 -9.11 4.40 7.89
C THR A 46 -10.27 4.10 8.84
N GLY A 47 -10.69 5.11 9.60
CA GLY A 47 -11.98 5.07 10.31
C GLY A 47 -13.13 5.50 9.39
N MET A 48 -14.35 5.55 9.91
CA MET A 48 -15.54 6.00 9.16
C MET A 48 -15.61 7.54 8.94
N GLN A 49 -14.49 8.23 9.05
CA GLN A 49 -14.42 9.70 8.91
C GLN A 49 -13.99 10.06 7.49
N GLN A 50 -14.51 11.18 6.98
CA GLN A 50 -14.12 11.72 5.69
C GLN A 50 -12.68 12.24 5.73
N HIS A 51 -12.01 12.23 4.56
CA HIS A 51 -10.66 12.78 4.38
C HIS A 51 -9.57 12.09 5.21
N CYS A 52 -9.75 10.80 5.51
CA CYS A 52 -8.72 9.98 6.13
C CYS A 52 -7.85 9.29 5.08
N THR A 53 -6.57 9.12 5.40
CA THR A 53 -5.64 8.33 4.58
C THR A 53 -4.72 7.60 5.54
N GLY A 54 -4.58 6.29 5.35
CA GLY A 54 -3.70 5.47 6.17
C GLY A 54 -2.96 4.47 5.30
N ALA A 55 -1.74 4.17 5.73
CA ALA A 55 -0.89 3.17 5.10
C ALA A 55 -0.19 2.36 6.18
N ALA A 56 0.13 1.11 5.87
CA ALA A 56 0.91 0.26 6.76
C ALA A 56 1.97 -0.48 5.94
N TYR A 57 3.23 -0.34 6.34
CA TYR A 57 4.36 -0.93 5.64
C TYR A 57 5.10 -1.91 6.55
N LEU A 58 5.57 -3.01 5.96
CA LEU A 58 6.58 -3.85 6.60
C LEU A 58 7.91 -3.10 6.61
N ASP A 59 8.58 -3.07 7.76
CA ASP A 59 9.88 -2.40 7.90
C ASP A 59 11.06 -3.26 7.38
N GLU A 60 10.75 -4.46 6.86
CA GLU A 60 11.71 -5.40 6.30
C GLU A 60 11.76 -5.32 4.77
N LYS A 61 12.99 -5.25 4.23
CA LYS A 61 13.21 -5.31 2.78
C LYS A 61 12.92 -6.72 2.26
N MET A 62 12.15 -6.77 1.19
CA MET A 62 11.73 -8.01 0.56
C MET A 62 12.52 -8.26 -0.74
N ASN A 63 13.01 -9.48 -0.96
CA ASN A 63 13.74 -9.89 -2.18
C ASN A 63 13.15 -11.21 -2.71
N GLY A 64 13.03 -11.35 -4.04
CA GLY A 64 12.55 -12.58 -4.69
C GLY A 64 11.15 -13.03 -4.27
N LEU A 65 10.13 -12.20 -4.50
CA LEU A 65 8.80 -12.41 -3.92
C LEU A 65 7.82 -13.17 -4.81
N ILE A 66 7.18 -14.17 -4.21
CA ILE A 66 5.82 -14.61 -4.56
C ILE A 66 4.93 -14.14 -3.41
N ILE A 67 3.93 -13.32 -3.73
CA ILE A 67 3.00 -12.75 -2.77
C ILE A 67 1.66 -13.44 -2.94
N THR A 68 1.11 -13.95 -1.85
CA THR A 68 -0.29 -14.35 -1.77
C THR A 68 -0.88 -13.69 -0.55
N PHE A 69 -1.85 -12.81 -0.76
CA PHE A 69 -2.65 -12.23 0.31
C PHE A 69 -4.11 -12.61 0.12
N ALA A 70 -4.80 -12.80 1.24
CA ALA A 70 -6.25 -12.86 1.29
C ALA A 70 -6.68 -11.84 2.33
N PHE A 71 -7.65 -10.99 1.98
CA PHE A 71 -8.21 -10.01 2.90
C PHE A 71 -9.73 -10.02 2.79
N ARG A 72 -10.38 -9.58 3.87
CA ARG A 72 -11.79 -9.24 3.87
C ARG A 72 -11.90 -7.73 4.01
N MET A 73 -12.38 -7.07 2.96
CA MET A 73 -12.76 -5.66 3.04
C MET A 73 -14.21 -5.59 3.53
N VAL A 74 -14.46 -4.78 4.55
CA VAL A 74 -15.82 -4.45 5.00
C VAL A 74 -16.08 -3.04 4.55
N VAL A 75 -16.86 -2.89 3.48
CA VAL A 75 -17.32 -1.58 2.99
C VAL A 75 -18.71 -1.34 3.58
N SER A 76 -18.95 -0.15 4.12
CA SER A 76 -20.30 0.24 4.58
C SER A 76 -21.24 0.43 3.38
N GLN A 77 -22.52 0.76 3.57
CA GLN A 77 -23.49 0.84 2.45
C GLN A 77 -23.73 2.27 1.91
N ASN A 78 -23.11 3.31 2.49
CA ASN A 78 -23.58 4.70 2.32
C ASN A 78 -22.52 5.74 1.93
N SER A 79 -21.24 5.38 1.74
CA SER A 79 -20.21 6.28 1.18
C SER A 79 -18.92 5.50 0.98
N ASP A 80 -18.82 4.82 -0.15
CA ASP A 80 -17.88 3.72 -0.31
C ASP A 80 -16.60 4.21 -0.99
N ALA A 81 -16.04 5.33 -0.50
CA ALA A 81 -14.84 5.94 -1.06
C ALA A 81 -13.67 5.90 -0.05
N ASP A 82 -12.42 5.89 -0.49
CA ASP A 82 -11.96 5.91 -1.89
C ASP A 82 -11.54 4.52 -2.41
N GLY A 83 -11.23 3.58 -1.50
CA GLY A 83 -10.78 2.23 -1.84
C GLY A 83 -9.56 1.81 -1.01
N LEU A 84 -8.85 0.77 -1.46
CA LEU A 84 -7.56 0.36 -0.90
C LEU A 84 -6.58 -0.10 -1.99
N ALA A 85 -5.29 -0.04 -1.69
CA ALA A 85 -4.25 -0.56 -2.57
C ALA A 85 -3.28 -1.48 -1.81
N PHE A 86 -2.88 -2.59 -2.44
CA PHE A 86 -1.71 -3.36 -2.04
C PHE A 86 -0.49 -2.86 -2.82
N VAL A 87 0.58 -2.46 -2.12
CA VAL A 87 1.66 -1.69 -2.74
C VAL A 87 3.03 -2.33 -2.48
N LEU A 88 3.80 -2.51 -3.54
CA LEU A 88 5.25 -2.75 -3.49
C LEU A 88 5.96 -1.45 -3.85
N ARG A 89 6.86 -0.97 -2.99
CA ARG A 89 7.58 0.30 -3.18
C ARG A 89 9.08 0.16 -2.96
N ASP A 90 9.86 0.97 -3.68
CA ASP A 90 11.33 0.92 -3.73
C ASP A 90 12.03 1.64 -2.56
N ASP A 91 11.31 2.06 -1.50
CA ASP A 91 11.96 2.75 -0.39
C ASP A 91 11.39 2.45 1.00
N ARG A 92 12.13 2.91 2.01
CA ARG A 92 11.78 2.86 3.44
C ARG A 92 11.19 4.18 3.94
N SER A 93 10.67 5.01 3.03
CA SER A 93 10.12 6.29 3.43
C SER A 93 8.80 6.08 4.17
N ASP A 94 8.65 6.81 5.27
CA ASP A 94 7.41 6.97 6.02
C ASP A 94 6.38 7.85 5.29
N THR A 95 6.69 8.26 4.06
CA THR A 95 5.80 9.08 3.25
C THR A 95 4.57 8.28 2.82
N ILE A 96 3.41 8.81 3.18
CA ILE A 96 2.11 8.42 2.65
C ILE A 96 1.80 9.26 1.41
N GLY A 97 1.27 8.62 0.36
CA GLY A 97 0.75 9.31 -0.80
C GLY A 97 -0.56 10.05 -0.49
N ALA A 98 -1.15 10.67 -1.50
CA ALA A 98 -2.39 11.40 -1.31
C ALA A 98 -3.58 10.48 -1.05
N GLY A 99 -4.52 10.93 -0.21
CA GLY A 99 -5.86 10.33 -0.11
C GLY A 99 -6.73 10.63 -1.34
N GLY A 100 -7.98 10.16 -1.35
CA GLY A 100 -8.80 10.29 -2.56
C GLY A 100 -8.35 9.30 -3.63
N GLU A 101 -8.35 9.78 -4.87
CA GLU A 101 -7.83 9.09 -6.07
C GLU A 101 -6.38 8.59 -5.94
N GLY A 102 -5.61 9.09 -4.97
CA GLY A 102 -4.22 8.65 -4.75
C GLY A 102 -4.09 7.36 -3.93
N LEU A 103 -5.16 6.93 -3.24
CA LEU A 103 -5.24 5.75 -2.37
C LEU A 103 -4.09 5.58 -1.36
N GLY A 104 -3.44 6.68 -0.97
CA GLY A 104 -2.33 6.70 -0.01
C GLY A 104 -0.99 6.21 -0.57
N TYR A 105 -0.89 5.93 -1.87
CA TYR A 105 0.33 5.40 -2.49
C TYR A 105 0.77 6.13 -3.75
N SER A 106 -0.02 7.07 -4.27
CA SER A 106 0.31 7.89 -5.43
C SER A 106 -0.02 9.37 -5.20
N ASP A 107 0.50 10.23 -6.07
CA ASP A 107 0.16 11.66 -6.05
C ASP A 107 -1.22 11.86 -6.65
N ILE A 108 -1.92 12.94 -6.25
CA ILE A 108 -3.16 13.39 -6.91
C ILE A 108 -2.80 13.76 -8.36
N ARG A 109 -3.05 12.86 -9.31
CA ARG A 109 -2.87 13.16 -10.74
C ARG A 109 -4.05 14.00 -11.19
N ARG A 110 -4.02 15.30 -10.88
CA ARG A 110 -4.90 16.27 -11.54
C ARG A 110 -4.62 16.24 -13.05
N TRP A 111 -5.51 15.58 -13.80
CA TRP A 111 -5.56 15.64 -15.26
C TRP A 111 -6.03 17.03 -15.67
N ASN A 112 -5.10 17.98 -15.65
CA ASN A 112 -5.30 19.31 -16.19
C ASN A 112 -4.24 19.49 -17.27
N SER A 113 -4.71 19.42 -18.51
CA SER A 113 -4.00 19.50 -19.79
C SER A 113 -3.06 20.70 -19.93
N SER A 114 -1.93 20.70 -19.22
CA SER A 114 -0.78 21.54 -19.54
C SER A 114 0.43 21.05 -18.75
N LYS A 115 1.48 20.67 -19.48
CA LYS A 115 2.75 20.08 -19.04
C LYS A 115 3.62 20.98 -18.12
N VAL A 116 3.05 21.63 -17.10
CA VAL A 116 3.77 22.62 -16.28
C VAL A 116 3.78 22.26 -14.78
N ALA A 117 2.91 21.36 -14.30
CA ALA A 117 2.91 20.93 -12.90
C ALA A 117 3.98 19.87 -12.55
N ARG A 118 4.92 19.56 -13.46
CA ARG A 118 6.07 18.69 -13.17
C ARG A 118 7.21 19.39 -12.43
N TYR A 119 7.09 20.68 -12.10
CA TYR A 119 8.26 21.47 -11.67
C TYR A 119 8.13 22.21 -10.32
N LEU A 120 6.96 22.37 -9.68
CA LEU A 120 6.84 23.26 -8.51
C LEU A 120 5.81 22.85 -7.43
N ALA A 121 5.90 21.64 -6.87
CA ALA A 121 5.45 21.38 -5.49
C ALA A 121 5.99 20.05 -4.96
N HIS A 122 7.19 20.12 -4.39
CA HIS A 122 7.73 19.47 -3.19
C HIS A 122 6.85 18.53 -2.30
N ILE A 123 6.12 17.59 -2.86
CA ILE A 123 5.71 16.37 -2.14
C ILE A 123 6.92 15.44 -2.20
N SER A 124 7.40 14.88 -1.08
CA SER A 124 8.45 13.85 -1.11
C SER A 124 8.13 12.88 -2.24
N PRO A 125 9.05 12.63 -3.19
CA PRO A 125 8.74 11.83 -4.36
C PRO A 125 8.22 10.50 -3.84
N ILE A 126 6.93 10.25 -4.07
CA ILE A 126 6.38 8.95 -3.78
C ILE A 126 7.24 7.99 -4.58
N PRO A 127 7.80 6.97 -3.94
CA PRO A 127 8.80 6.14 -4.57
C PRO A 127 8.18 5.38 -5.72
N PRO A 128 9.00 4.94 -6.69
CA PRO A 128 8.57 3.95 -7.65
C PRO A 128 7.85 2.81 -6.95
N SER A 129 6.62 2.53 -7.40
CA SER A 129 5.76 1.53 -6.80
C SER A 129 4.95 0.78 -7.85
N ILE A 130 4.55 -0.43 -7.48
CA ILE A 130 3.57 -1.25 -8.19
C ILE A 130 2.43 -1.46 -7.20
N ALA A 131 1.20 -1.22 -7.66
CA ALA A 131 0.02 -1.38 -6.83
C ALA A 131 -1.05 -2.24 -7.50
N VAL A 132 -1.81 -2.94 -6.66
CA VAL A 132 -3.10 -3.54 -7.01
C VAL A 132 -4.17 -2.76 -6.26
N GLU A 133 -5.01 -2.04 -7.00
CA GLU A 133 -6.06 -1.20 -6.45
C GLU A 133 -7.39 -1.94 -6.39
N PHE A 134 -8.13 -1.66 -5.33
CA PHE A 134 -9.53 -2.01 -5.15
C PHE A 134 -10.27 -0.68 -4.95
N ASP A 135 -10.52 -0.02 -6.07
CA ASP A 135 -11.22 1.25 -6.13
C ASP A 135 -12.72 1.01 -5.93
N THR A 136 -13.29 1.70 -4.95
CA THR A 136 -14.71 1.58 -4.59
C THR A 136 -15.49 2.85 -4.94
N PHE A 137 -14.79 3.91 -5.38
CA PHE A 137 -15.42 5.18 -5.74
C PHE A 137 -15.52 5.34 -7.26
N ASN A 138 -16.74 5.52 -7.77
CA ASN A 138 -16.99 5.83 -9.17
C ASN A 138 -17.58 7.23 -9.31
N MET A 139 -16.94 8.11 -10.09
CA MET A 139 -17.44 9.47 -10.37
C MET A 139 -18.62 9.50 -11.37
N TYR A 140 -19.02 8.35 -11.92
CA TYR A 140 -20.02 8.26 -13.00
C TYR A 140 -21.37 7.65 -12.58
N GLU A 141 -21.66 7.56 -11.28
CA GLU A 141 -23.00 7.28 -10.75
C GLU A 141 -23.61 8.50 -10.03
#